data_AF-A0A972UKW7-F1
#
_entry.id   AF-A0A972UKW7-F1
#
_cell.length_a   1.000
_cell.length_b   1.000
_cell.length_c   1.000
_cell.angle_alpha   90.00
_cell.angle_beta   90.00
_cell.angle_gamma   90.00
#
_symmetry.space_group_name_H-M   'P 1'
#
loop_
_entity.id
_entity.type
_entity.pdbx_description
1 polymer ?
#
loop_
_entity_poly.entity_id
_entity_poly.type
_entity_poly.pdbx_seq_one_letter_code
_entity_poly.pdbx_strand_id
1 'polypeptide(L)'
;MIVNASNTHKVSVKHILDRIGDQVVTIKSGAAIADAVQILAARKFGALPVIDEPGKLIGILSERDIIRHIGQSGASIAHQCVDDLMTRDVISCEITTNIEDVLTMMSTHSIRHVPVVQNGLLVGLISVRDVLDLQREILGNTNEVLEKRVQGRMIKLRHEISEHLKTQEKLHHANMVLMERMAELEDTKERLEMQGSEIVNLAEELFITQELLHAANKAAPQRESA
;
A
#
# COMPACT_ATOMS: atom_id res chain seq x y z
N MET A 1 10.50 -12.88 15.69
CA MET A 1 9.49 -12.09 14.95
C MET A 1 9.75 -10.62 15.24
N ILE A 2 10.53 -9.96 14.38
CA ILE A 2 10.81 -8.53 14.52
C ILE A 2 9.90 -7.83 13.52
N VAL A 3 8.94 -7.06 14.04
CA VAL A 3 8.12 -6.14 13.25
C VAL A 3 9.04 -4.99 12.84
N ASN A 4 9.16 -4.72 11.54
CA ASN A 4 10.06 -3.69 11.00
C ASN A 4 9.79 -2.31 11.65
N ALA A 5 10.77 -1.83 12.42
CA ALA A 5 10.77 -0.59 13.19
C ALA A 5 11.03 0.70 12.37
N SER A 6 10.82 0.68 11.05
CA SER A 6 11.40 1.70 10.17
C SER A 6 10.58 3.00 10.01
N ASN A 7 9.45 3.16 10.69
CA ASN A 7 8.65 4.40 10.60
C ASN A 7 8.23 5.01 11.95
N THR A 8 8.53 4.36 13.07
CA THR A 8 8.19 4.84 14.43
C THR A 8 9.19 5.85 14.99
N HIS A 9 10.42 5.89 14.45
CA HIS A 9 11.50 6.78 14.91
C HIS A 9 11.28 8.30 14.67
N LYS A 10 10.12 8.72 14.16
CA LYS A 10 9.80 10.16 13.97
C LYS A 10 8.61 10.66 14.77
N VAL A 11 7.93 9.79 15.52
CA VAL A 11 6.76 10.21 16.28
C VAL A 11 7.15 10.48 17.74
N SER A 12 6.97 11.72 18.15
CA SER A 12 7.20 12.18 19.53
C SER A 12 5.91 12.22 20.35
N VAL A 13 6.06 12.30 21.67
CA VAL A 13 5.00 12.56 22.66
C VAL A 13 4.08 13.71 22.24
N LYS A 14 4.64 14.81 21.73
CA LYS A 14 3.87 15.96 21.22
C LYS A 14 2.79 15.54 20.21
N HIS A 15 3.09 14.63 19.29
CA HIS A 15 2.13 14.18 18.28
C HIS A 15 0.92 13.46 18.90
N ILE A 16 1.10 12.78 20.03
CA ILE A 16 0.00 12.17 20.76
C ILE A 16 -0.82 13.27 21.45
N LEU A 17 -0.16 14.18 22.19
CA LEU A 17 -0.86 15.25 22.92
C LEU A 17 -1.65 16.18 21.99
N ASP A 18 -1.11 16.52 20.82
CA ASP A 18 -1.80 17.32 19.80
C ASP A 18 -3.10 16.64 19.31
N ARG A 19 -3.23 15.31 19.45
CA ARG A 19 -4.43 14.53 19.06
C ARG A 19 -5.45 14.38 20.19
N ILE A 20 -4.99 14.04 21.40
CA ILE A 20 -5.88 13.75 22.54
C ILE A 20 -6.22 15.00 23.38
N GLY A 21 -5.48 16.10 23.19
CA GLY A 21 -5.52 17.29 24.04
C GLY A 21 -4.55 17.24 25.21
N ASP A 22 -4.24 18.40 25.78
CA ASP A 22 -3.32 18.59 26.91
C ASP A 22 -4.04 18.67 28.27
N GLN A 23 -5.37 18.56 28.29
CA GLN A 23 -6.14 18.55 29.53
C GLN A 23 -5.94 17.24 30.30
N VAL A 24 -5.09 17.30 31.32
CA VAL A 24 -4.87 16.19 32.24
C VAL A 24 -5.83 16.30 33.41
N VAL A 25 -6.52 15.20 33.70
CA VAL A 25 -7.26 15.08 34.96
C VAL A 25 -6.29 14.71 36.05
N THR A 26 -6.19 15.58 37.05
CA THR A 26 -5.26 15.47 38.17
C THR A 26 -6.02 15.41 39.49
N ILE A 27 -5.28 15.09 40.56
CA ILE A 27 -5.77 15.20 41.92
C ILE A 27 -4.75 15.96 42.79
N LYS A 28 -5.23 16.75 43.75
CA LYS A 28 -4.34 17.47 44.66
C LYS A 28 -3.77 16.53 45.74
N SER A 29 -2.57 16.86 46.21
CA SER A 29 -2.02 16.30 47.45
C SER A 29 -3.02 16.43 48.61
N GLY A 30 -3.05 15.43 49.50
CA GLY A 30 -3.93 15.40 50.67
C GLY A 30 -5.42 15.11 50.40
N ALA A 31 -5.84 14.99 49.13
CA ALA A 31 -7.21 14.61 48.80
C ALA A 31 -7.54 13.19 49.30
N ALA A 32 -8.82 12.90 49.54
CA ALA A 32 -9.24 11.60 50.02
C ALA A 32 -9.10 10.52 48.93
N ILE A 33 -8.77 9.28 49.32
CA ILE A 33 -8.74 8.15 48.38
C ILE A 33 -10.10 7.90 47.74
N ALA A 34 -11.20 8.16 48.46
CA ALA A 34 -12.55 8.05 47.93
C ALA A 34 -12.77 8.96 46.69
N ASP A 35 -12.26 10.20 46.73
CA ASP A 35 -12.34 11.13 45.60
C ASP A 35 -11.53 10.61 44.41
N ALA A 36 -10.33 10.10 44.66
CA ALA A 36 -9.48 9.50 43.63
C ALA A 36 -10.17 8.32 42.95
N VAL A 37 -10.76 7.40 43.72
CA VAL A 37 -11.52 6.24 43.22
C VAL A 37 -12.71 6.71 42.39
N GLN A 38 -13.45 7.73 42.85
CA GLN A 38 -14.60 8.24 42.12
C GLN A 38 -14.18 8.83 40.76
N ILE A 39 -13.08 9.56 40.71
CA ILE A 39 -12.54 10.13 39.46
C ILE A 39 -12.10 9.02 38.50
N LEU A 40 -11.33 8.04 38.98
CA LEU A 40 -10.86 6.89 38.19
C LEU A 40 -12.05 6.11 37.60
N ALA A 41 -13.04 5.80 38.44
CA ALA A 41 -14.22 5.02 38.06
C ALA A 41 -15.14 5.77 37.08
N ALA A 42 -15.39 7.06 37.30
CA ALA A 42 -16.33 7.85 36.49
C ALA A 42 -15.83 8.05 35.05
N ARG A 43 -14.51 8.18 34.85
CA ARG A 43 -13.92 8.58 33.57
C ARG A 43 -13.08 7.50 32.90
N LYS A 44 -13.06 6.27 33.44
CA LYS A 44 -12.27 5.13 32.93
C LYS A 44 -10.78 5.48 32.79
N PHE A 45 -10.26 6.32 33.69
CA PHE A 45 -8.84 6.64 33.75
C PHE A 45 -8.11 5.57 34.52
N GLY A 46 -6.98 5.10 34.00
CA GLY A 46 -6.19 4.08 34.68
C GLY A 46 -5.17 4.63 35.68
N ALA A 47 -4.97 5.95 35.70
CA ALA A 47 -4.08 6.64 36.63
C ALA A 47 -4.43 8.12 36.79
N LEU A 48 -4.09 8.67 37.96
CA LEU A 48 -4.22 10.08 38.31
C LEU A 48 -2.86 10.66 38.72
N PRO A 49 -2.33 11.63 37.98
CA PRO A 49 -1.20 12.42 38.43
C PRO A 49 -1.61 13.24 39.67
N VAL A 50 -0.73 13.21 40.67
CA VAL A 50 -0.87 13.98 41.90
C VAL A 50 -0.01 15.22 41.78
N ILE A 51 -0.63 16.38 42.00
CA ILE A 51 0.02 17.68 41.88
C ILE A 51 -0.03 18.46 43.19
N ASP A 52 0.98 19.29 43.41
CA ASP A 52 0.95 20.33 44.45
C ASP A 52 0.31 21.62 43.93
N GLU A 53 0.25 22.65 44.77
CA GLU A 53 0.12 24.05 44.34
C GLU A 53 1.57 24.55 44.16
N PRO A 54 2.10 24.82 42.95
CA PRO A 54 1.48 25.46 41.77
C PRO A 54 1.30 24.55 40.53
N GLY A 55 1.02 23.26 40.70
CA GLY A 55 0.76 22.32 39.60
C GLY A 55 1.97 21.46 39.23
N LYS A 56 2.96 21.35 40.11
CA LYS A 56 4.11 20.47 39.93
C LYS A 56 3.66 19.02 40.14
N LEU A 57 4.17 18.12 39.32
CA LEU A 57 3.97 16.68 39.50
C LEU A 57 4.75 16.20 40.73
N ILE A 58 4.05 15.67 41.73
CA ILE A 58 4.64 15.17 42.98
C ILE A 58 4.38 13.67 43.21
N GLY A 59 3.49 13.08 42.41
CA GLY A 59 3.16 11.67 42.51
C GLY A 59 2.23 11.18 41.41
N ILE A 60 1.95 9.89 41.41
CA ILE A 60 0.92 9.29 40.56
C ILE A 60 0.23 8.17 41.33
N LEU A 61 -1.10 8.07 41.19
CA LEU A 61 -1.91 7.01 41.78
C LEU A 61 -2.64 6.25 40.67
N SER A 62 -2.37 4.95 40.54
CA SER A 62 -3.05 4.10 39.57
C SER A 62 -4.13 3.23 40.21
N GLU A 63 -5.08 2.74 39.40
CA GLU A 63 -6.06 1.73 39.84
C GLU A 63 -5.36 0.51 40.46
N ARG A 64 -4.23 0.10 39.87
CA ARG A 64 -3.42 -1.02 40.36
C ARG A 64 -2.82 -0.74 41.73
N ASP A 65 -2.42 0.50 42.01
CA ASP A 65 -1.92 0.87 43.34
C ASP A 65 -3.03 0.76 44.37
N ILE A 66 -4.23 1.23 44.06
CA ILE A 66 -5.39 1.12 44.96
C ILE A 66 -5.69 -0.36 45.22
N ILE A 67 -5.80 -1.19 44.18
CA ILE A 67 -6.05 -2.64 44.31
C ILE A 67 -4.96 -3.31 45.16
N ARG A 68 -3.69 -2.97 44.94
CA ARG A 68 -2.56 -3.50 45.71
C ARG A 68 -2.65 -3.14 47.20
N HIS A 69 -2.96 -1.89 47.54
CA HIS A 69 -3.11 -1.47 48.93
C HIS A 69 -4.34 -2.08 49.59
N ILE A 70 -5.46 -2.26 48.88
CA ILE A 70 -6.61 -3.03 49.40
C ILE A 70 -6.19 -4.45 49.77
N GLY A 71 -5.40 -5.10 48.91
CA GLY A 71 -4.91 -6.45 49.18
C GLY A 71 -3.99 -6.56 50.40
N GLN A 72 -3.35 -5.46 50.80
CA GLN A 72 -2.41 -5.40 51.93
C GLN A 72 -3.07 -4.92 53.24
N SER A 73 -3.98 -3.95 53.16
CA SER A 73 -4.52 -3.22 54.32
C SER A 73 -6.05 -3.30 54.43
N GLY A 74 -6.72 -4.00 53.52
CA GLY A 74 -8.18 -4.17 53.50
C GLY A 74 -8.93 -2.85 53.26
N ALA A 75 -10.17 -2.78 53.76
CA ALA A 75 -11.05 -1.62 53.56
C ALA A 75 -10.58 -0.33 54.28
N SER A 76 -9.58 -0.42 55.14
CA SER A 76 -9.07 0.73 55.92
C SER A 76 -8.51 1.86 55.06
N ILE A 77 -8.07 1.55 53.82
CA ILE A 77 -7.53 2.54 52.89
C ILE A 77 -8.55 3.63 52.50
N ALA A 78 -9.85 3.38 52.69
CA ALA A 78 -10.91 4.33 52.39
C ALA A 78 -10.83 5.61 53.26
N HIS A 79 -10.13 5.54 54.40
CA HIS A 79 -9.91 6.67 55.32
C HIS A 79 -8.57 7.37 55.09
N GLN A 80 -7.75 6.88 54.15
CA GLN A 80 -6.43 7.45 53.84
C GLN A 80 -6.54 8.54 52.78
N CYS A 81 -5.46 9.29 52.62
CA CYS A 81 -5.33 10.29 51.57
C CYS A 81 -4.47 9.80 50.41
N VAL A 82 -4.51 10.52 49.29
CA VAL A 82 -3.72 10.21 48.09
C VAL A 82 -2.22 10.11 48.40
N ASP A 83 -1.73 10.94 49.31
CA ASP A 83 -0.30 11.01 49.65
C ASP A 83 0.22 9.72 50.30
N ASP A 84 -0.67 8.94 50.91
CA ASP A 84 -0.36 7.68 51.60
C ASP A 84 -0.17 6.51 50.61
N LEU A 85 -0.84 6.57 49.44
CA LEU A 85 -0.86 5.46 48.47
C LEU A 85 -0.13 5.79 47.15
N MET A 86 0.12 7.07 46.86
CA MET A 86 0.72 7.48 45.60
C MET A 86 2.17 7.01 45.45
N THR A 87 2.57 6.71 44.21
CA THR A 87 3.97 6.54 43.86
C THR A 87 4.63 7.91 43.72
N ARG A 88 5.65 8.18 44.53
CA ARG A 88 6.39 9.46 44.54
C ARG A 88 7.51 9.54 43.51
N ASP A 89 8.17 8.41 43.24
CA ASP A 89 9.19 8.32 42.20
C ASP A 89 8.52 8.10 40.84
N VAL A 90 8.10 9.21 40.23
CA VAL A 90 7.28 9.19 39.02
C VAL A 90 8.16 9.14 37.78
N ILE A 91 8.10 8.02 37.06
CA ILE A 91 8.66 7.91 35.71
C ILE A 91 7.84 8.83 34.79
N SER A 92 8.49 9.86 34.26
CA SER A 92 7.90 10.87 33.40
C SER A 92 8.77 11.12 32.16
N CYS A 93 8.22 11.82 31.17
CA CYS A 93 8.92 12.16 29.93
C CYS A 93 8.64 13.60 29.51
N GLU A 94 9.40 14.09 28.53
CA GLU A 94 9.24 15.42 27.94
C GLU A 94 8.38 15.37 26.67
N ILE A 95 7.84 16.50 26.24
CA ILE A 95 7.03 16.58 25.01
C ILE A 95 7.80 16.15 23.74
N THR A 96 9.13 16.25 23.78
CA THR A 96 10.02 15.88 22.68
C THR A 96 10.45 14.41 22.72
N THR A 97 10.15 13.67 23.80
CA THR A 97 10.52 12.25 23.92
C THR A 97 9.87 11.43 22.80
N ASN A 98 10.60 10.45 22.26
CA ASN A 98 10.05 9.57 21.22
C ASN A 98 9.10 8.54 21.82
N ILE A 99 8.09 8.14 21.05
CA ILE A 99 7.12 7.13 21.50
C ILE A 99 7.76 5.77 21.80
N GLU A 100 8.84 5.42 21.12
CA GLU A 100 9.58 4.18 21.37
C GLU A 100 10.29 4.19 22.74
N ASP A 101 10.84 5.34 23.14
CA ASP A 101 11.41 5.51 24.48
C ASP A 101 10.31 5.43 25.54
N VAL A 102 9.14 6.03 25.29
CA VAL A 102 7.97 5.91 26.19
C VAL A 102 7.51 4.47 26.33
N LEU A 103 7.41 3.72 25.23
CA LEU A 103 7.08 2.28 25.25
C LEU A 103 8.13 1.47 26.01
N THR A 104 9.40 1.81 25.85
CA THR A 104 10.50 1.21 26.60
C THR A 104 10.36 1.50 28.10
N MET A 105 10.07 2.74 28.49
CA MET A 105 9.79 3.10 29.88
C MET A 105 8.61 2.30 30.45
N MET A 106 7.52 2.20 29.70
CA MET A 106 6.33 1.43 30.10
C MET A 106 6.65 -0.04 30.34
N SER A 107 7.40 -0.66 29.41
CA SER A 107 7.81 -2.06 29.53
C SER A 107 8.76 -2.29 30.69
N THR A 108 9.84 -1.51 30.78
CA THR A 108 10.89 -1.65 31.79
C THR A 108 10.36 -1.47 33.21
N HIS A 109 9.49 -0.48 33.43
CA HIS A 109 8.95 -0.17 34.75
C HIS A 109 7.60 -0.87 35.02
N SER A 110 7.11 -1.68 34.07
CA SER A 110 5.79 -2.32 34.17
C SER A 110 4.68 -1.32 34.51
N ILE A 111 4.67 -0.18 33.82
CA ILE A 111 3.68 0.88 33.94
C ILE A 111 2.95 1.07 32.61
N ARG A 112 1.74 1.64 32.66
CA ARG A 112 0.90 1.86 31.47
C ARG A 112 0.57 3.32 31.22
N HIS A 113 0.96 4.21 32.13
CA HIS A 113 0.74 5.63 32.05
C HIS A 113 2.06 6.32 32.37
N VAL A 114 2.42 7.30 31.57
CA VAL A 114 3.64 8.11 31.71
C VAL A 114 3.22 9.57 31.67
N PRO A 115 3.34 10.30 32.80
CA PRO A 115 3.14 11.73 32.81
C PRO A 115 4.12 12.45 31.88
N VAL A 116 3.63 13.49 31.22
CA VAL A 116 4.43 14.38 30.38
C VAL A 116 4.64 15.67 31.16
N VAL A 117 5.90 16.01 31.37
CA VAL A 117 6.32 17.18 32.16
C VAL A 117 7.08 18.12 31.23
N GLN A 118 6.93 19.41 31.45
CA GLN A 118 7.74 20.45 30.81
C GLN A 118 8.09 21.51 31.84
N ASN A 119 9.37 21.84 32.01
CA ASN A 119 9.85 22.79 33.02
C ASN A 119 9.38 22.46 34.45
N GLY A 120 9.23 21.17 34.77
CA GLY A 120 8.75 20.70 36.07
C GLY A 120 7.24 20.76 36.27
N LEU A 121 6.47 21.26 35.30
CA LEU A 121 5.01 21.31 35.34
C LEU A 121 4.41 20.16 34.53
N LEU A 122 3.31 19.60 35.04
CA LEU A 122 2.57 18.58 34.31
C LEU A 122 1.83 19.20 33.12
N VAL A 123 2.08 18.70 31.92
CA VAL A 123 1.49 19.19 30.66
C VAL A 123 0.73 18.10 29.89
N GLY A 124 0.80 16.85 30.34
CA GLY A 124 0.16 15.73 29.64
C GLY A 124 0.20 14.43 30.43
N LEU A 125 -0.58 13.46 29.98
CA LEU A 125 -0.52 12.08 30.46
C LEU A 125 -0.71 11.18 29.25
N ILE A 126 0.27 10.30 28.98
CA ILE A 126 0.17 9.33 27.91
C ILE A 126 -0.04 7.95 28.49
N SER A 127 -1.03 7.25 27.98
CA SER A 127 -1.28 5.84 28.24
C SER A 127 -0.79 4.95 27.10
N VAL A 128 -0.59 3.67 27.39
CA VAL A 128 -0.34 2.66 26.35
C VAL A 128 -1.47 2.62 25.30
N ARG A 129 -2.71 2.97 25.70
CA ARG A 129 -3.85 3.02 24.77
C ARG A 129 -3.66 4.14 23.75
N ASP A 130 -3.20 5.32 24.16
CA ASP A 130 -2.99 6.45 23.25
C ASP A 130 -1.93 6.11 22.18
N VAL A 131 -0.89 5.38 22.59
CA VAL A 131 0.15 4.86 21.68
C VAL A 131 -0.44 3.83 20.71
N LEU A 132 -1.27 2.90 21.18
CA LEU A 132 -1.92 1.90 20.34
C LEU A 132 -2.90 2.53 19.35
N ASP A 133 -3.66 3.54 19.77
CA ASP A 133 -4.61 4.24 18.91
C ASP A 133 -3.90 5.06 17.83
N LEU A 134 -2.76 5.68 18.17
CA LEU A 134 -1.86 6.28 17.17
C LEU A 134 -1.36 5.24 16.15
N GLN A 135 -0.88 4.08 16.61
CA GLN A 135 -0.38 3.04 15.71
C GLN A 135 -1.47 2.52 14.77
N ARG A 136 -2.69 2.31 15.26
CA ARG A 136 -3.83 1.88 14.44
C ARG A 136 -4.15 2.88 13.33
N GLU A 137 -4.15 4.18 13.65
CA GLU A 137 -4.40 5.23 12.66
C GLU A 137 -3.33 5.25 11.57
N ILE A 138 -2.04 5.19 11.96
CA ILE A 138 -0.92 5.16 11.00
C ILE A 138 -1.04 3.95 10.07
N LEU A 139 -1.34 2.77 10.63
CA LEU A 139 -1.50 1.53 9.86
C LEU A 139 -2.72 1.61 8.92
N GLY A 140 -3.86 2.13 9.40
CA GLY A 140 -5.07 2.29 8.61
C GLY A 140 -4.85 3.20 7.39
N ASN A 141 -4.24 4.36 7.60
CA ASN A 141 -3.94 5.31 6.53
C ASN A 141 -2.95 4.72 5.51
N THR A 142 -1.95 3.97 5.98
CA THR A 142 -0.98 3.31 5.08
C THR A 142 -1.67 2.30 4.19
N ASN A 143 -2.61 1.51 4.73
CA ASN A 143 -3.34 0.51 3.97
C ASN A 143 -4.20 1.15 2.87
N GLU A 144 -4.92 2.23 3.20
CA GLU A 144 -5.75 2.97 2.23
C GLU A 144 -4.91 3.53 1.06
N VAL A 145 -3.73 4.09 1.34
CA VAL A 145 -2.81 4.59 0.30
C VAL A 145 -2.33 3.46 -0.61
N LEU A 146 -1.96 2.30 -0.04
CA LEU A 146 -1.51 1.14 -0.80
C LEU A 146 -2.62 0.59 -1.71
N GLU A 147 -3.83 0.47 -1.19
CA GLU A 147 -5.00 0.02 -1.96
C GLU A 147 -5.24 0.93 -3.18
N LYS A 148 -5.24 2.25 -2.99
CA LYS A 148 -5.37 3.22 -4.08
C LYS A 148 -4.26 3.06 -5.14
N ARG A 149 -3.01 2.82 -4.72
CA ARG A 149 -1.88 2.62 -5.65
C ARG A 149 -2.01 1.33 -6.44
N VAL A 150 -2.39 0.22 -5.79
CA VAL A 150 -2.60 -1.07 -6.46
C VAL A 150 -3.75 -0.97 -7.45
N GLN A 151 -4.87 -0.39 -7.05
CA GLN A 151 -6.05 -0.23 -7.91
C GLN A 151 -5.75 0.67 -9.12
N GLY A 152 -5.05 1.79 -8.91
CA GLY A 152 -4.60 2.65 -10.00
C GLY A 152 -3.70 1.94 -11.01
N ARG A 153 -2.78 1.08 -10.54
CA ARG A 153 -1.91 0.28 -11.43
C ARG A 153 -2.70 -0.79 -12.19
N MET A 154 -3.64 -1.47 -11.53
CA MET A 154 -4.52 -2.47 -12.16
C MET A 154 -5.36 -1.85 -13.28
N ILE A 155 -5.91 -0.65 -13.08
CA ILE A 155 -6.68 0.07 -14.11
C ILE A 155 -5.82 0.35 -15.35
N LYS A 156 -4.60 0.85 -15.16
CA LYS A 156 -3.66 1.11 -16.27
C LYS A 156 -3.29 -0.18 -17.01
N LEU A 157 -2.93 -1.22 -16.26
CA LEU A 157 -2.56 -2.51 -16.84
C LEU A 157 -3.73 -3.14 -17.62
N ARG A 158 -4.96 -3.06 -17.10
CA ARG A 158 -6.16 -3.54 -17.81
C ARG A 158 -6.37 -2.79 -19.12
N HIS A 159 -6.12 -1.48 -19.14
CA HIS A 159 -6.22 -0.68 -20.35
C HIS A 159 -5.15 -1.08 -21.38
N GLU A 160 -3.89 -1.19 -20.96
CA GLU A 160 -2.77 -1.64 -21.82
C GLU A 160 -3.05 -3.02 -22.43
N ILE A 161 -3.48 -4.00 -21.62
CA ILE A 161 -3.84 -5.34 -22.11
C ILE A 161 -4.97 -5.26 -23.14
N SER A 162 -6.00 -4.45 -22.90
CA SER A 162 -7.11 -4.29 -23.85
C SER A 162 -6.65 -3.73 -25.20
N GLU A 163 -5.74 -2.75 -25.21
CA GLU A 163 -5.20 -2.19 -26.45
C GLU A 163 -4.31 -3.20 -27.22
N HIS A 164 -3.51 -4.00 -26.50
CA HIS A 164 -2.73 -5.07 -27.11
C HIS A 164 -3.62 -6.16 -27.73
N LEU A 165 -4.72 -6.54 -27.06
CA LEU A 165 -5.67 -7.53 -27.59
C LEU A 165 -6.34 -7.03 -28.88
N LYS A 166 -6.81 -5.78 -28.92
CA LYS A 166 -7.35 -5.17 -30.16
C LYS A 166 -6.34 -5.18 -31.30
N THR A 167 -5.07 -4.93 -30.99
CA THR A 167 -4.00 -4.95 -31.99
C THR A 167 -3.75 -6.37 -32.50
N GLN A 168 -3.77 -7.38 -31.63
CA GLN A 168 -3.66 -8.78 -32.03
C GLN A 168 -4.83 -9.24 -32.92
N GLU A 169 -6.07 -8.85 -32.61
CA GLU A 169 -7.24 -9.17 -33.46
C GLU A 169 -7.10 -8.59 -34.87
N LYS A 170 -6.69 -7.32 -34.98
CA LYS A 170 -6.42 -6.67 -36.27
C LYS A 170 -5.33 -7.40 -37.05
N LEU A 171 -4.24 -7.79 -36.38
CA LEU A 171 -3.13 -8.52 -37.00
C LEU A 171 -3.58 -9.91 -37.48
N HIS A 172 -4.37 -10.62 -36.67
CA HIS A 172 -4.92 -11.92 -37.05
C HIS A 172 -5.81 -11.81 -38.30
N HIS A 173 -6.69 -10.81 -38.36
CA HIS A 173 -7.52 -10.56 -39.53
C HIS A 173 -6.68 -10.23 -40.78
N ALA A 174 -5.66 -9.37 -40.66
CA ALA A 174 -4.77 -9.05 -41.76
C ALA A 174 -4.02 -10.28 -42.30
N ASN A 175 -3.56 -11.17 -41.41
CA ASN A 175 -2.91 -12.43 -41.80
C ASN A 175 -3.85 -13.37 -42.53
N MET A 176 -5.12 -13.46 -42.12
CA MET A 176 -6.13 -14.26 -42.84
C MET A 176 -6.32 -13.77 -44.27
N VAL A 177 -6.43 -12.45 -44.48
CA VAL A 177 -6.56 -11.86 -45.82
C VAL A 177 -5.30 -12.10 -46.67
N LEU A 178 -4.11 -12.01 -46.07
CA LEU A 178 -2.86 -12.31 -46.77
C LEU A 178 -2.79 -13.78 -47.22
N MET A 179 -3.22 -14.72 -46.38
CA MET A 179 -3.26 -16.13 -46.75
C MET A 179 -4.20 -16.38 -47.94
N GLU A 180 -5.38 -15.76 -47.96
CA GLU A 180 -6.32 -15.87 -49.08
C GLU A 180 -5.73 -15.32 -50.39
N ARG A 181 -5.09 -14.15 -50.35
CA ARG A 181 -4.42 -13.56 -51.52
C ARG A 181 -3.23 -14.38 -52.00
N MET A 182 -2.47 -14.99 -51.09
CA MET A 182 -1.36 -15.87 -51.47
C MET A 182 -1.86 -17.11 -52.22
N ALA A 183 -2.96 -17.71 -51.79
CA ALA A 183 -3.59 -18.82 -52.48
C ALA A 183 -4.06 -18.42 -53.90
N GLU A 184 -4.71 -17.26 -54.05
CA GLU A 184 -5.11 -16.74 -55.37
C GLU A 184 -3.91 -16.50 -56.31
N LEU A 185 -2.77 -16.04 -55.76
CA LEU A 185 -1.55 -15.83 -56.54
C LEU A 185 -0.89 -17.13 -56.97
N GLU A 186 -0.93 -18.17 -56.14
CA GLU A 186 -0.46 -19.51 -56.51
C GLU A 186 -1.29 -20.09 -57.66
N ASP A 187 -2.62 -20.03 -57.58
CA ASP A 187 -3.52 -20.45 -58.67
C ASP A 187 -3.25 -19.68 -59.97
N THR A 188 -3.03 -18.36 -59.86
CA THR A 188 -2.74 -17.51 -61.02
C THR A 188 -1.39 -17.85 -61.64
N LYS A 189 -0.38 -18.13 -60.82
CA LYS A 189 0.94 -18.55 -61.27
C LYS A 189 0.85 -19.88 -62.03
N GLU A 190 0.16 -20.88 -61.49
CA GLU A 190 -0.03 -22.17 -62.16
C GLU A 190 -0.72 -22.02 -63.53
N ARG A 191 -1.74 -21.15 -63.62
CA ARG A 191 -2.40 -20.83 -64.90
C ARG A 191 -1.47 -20.20 -65.92
N LEU A 192 -0.64 -19.23 -65.50
CA LEU A 192 0.33 -18.58 -66.39
C LEU A 192 1.41 -19.55 -66.86
N GLU A 193 1.86 -20.47 -66.01
CA GLU A 193 2.80 -21.52 -66.37
C GLU A 193 2.21 -22.47 -67.44
N MET A 194 0.93 -22.87 -67.30
CA MET A 194 0.23 -23.64 -68.33
C MET A 194 0.10 -22.89 -69.66
N GLN A 195 -0.35 -21.63 -69.62
CA GLN A 195 -0.46 -20.79 -70.83
C GLN A 195 0.89 -20.57 -71.50
N GLY A 196 1.96 -20.37 -70.72
CA GLY A 196 3.32 -20.27 -71.23
C GLY A 196 3.72 -21.52 -72.00
N SER A 197 3.43 -22.71 -71.46
CA SER A 197 3.67 -23.98 -72.15
C SER A 197 2.87 -24.11 -73.44
N GLU A 198 1.60 -23.67 -73.46
CA GLU A 198 0.77 -23.68 -74.67
C GLU A 198 1.32 -22.74 -75.76
N ILE A 199 1.75 -21.53 -75.39
CA ILE A 199 2.34 -20.57 -76.32
C ILE A 199 3.64 -21.11 -76.91
N VAL A 200 4.48 -21.77 -76.09
CA VAL A 200 5.71 -22.42 -76.58
C VAL A 200 5.37 -23.49 -77.63
N ASN A 201 4.40 -24.37 -77.34
CA ASN A 201 3.96 -25.39 -78.30
C ASN A 201 3.44 -24.78 -79.60
N LEU A 202 2.58 -23.75 -79.52
CA LEU A 202 2.06 -23.05 -80.70
C LEU A 202 3.17 -22.37 -81.51
N ALA A 203 4.17 -21.78 -80.85
CA ALA A 203 5.30 -21.16 -81.52
C ALA A 203 6.16 -22.20 -82.25
N GLU A 204 6.36 -23.39 -81.66
CA GLU A 204 7.03 -24.52 -82.32
C GLU A 204 6.25 -24.99 -83.57
N GLU A 205 4.93 -25.14 -83.48
CA GLU A 205 4.07 -25.49 -84.63
C GLU A 205 4.13 -24.44 -85.75
N LEU A 206 4.10 -23.14 -85.38
CA LEU A 206 4.18 -22.05 -86.34
C LEU A 206 5.55 -22.01 -87.04
N PHE A 207 6.63 -22.29 -86.31
CA PHE A 207 7.97 -22.37 -86.86
C PHE A 207 8.09 -23.50 -87.89
N ILE A 208 7.58 -24.70 -87.57
CA ILE A 208 7.56 -25.85 -88.49
C ILE A 208 6.76 -25.52 -89.75
N THR A 209 5.59 -24.91 -89.61
CA THR A 209 4.75 -24.55 -90.77
C THR A 209 5.40 -23.48 -91.65
N GLN A 210 6.11 -22.49 -91.07
CA GLN A 210 6.90 -21.51 -91.84
C GLN A 210 8.05 -22.18 -92.61
N GLU A 211 8.77 -23.13 -92.02
CA GLU A 211 9.82 -23.87 -92.75
C GLU A 211 9.26 -24.67 -93.92
N LEU A 212 8.14 -25.38 -93.73
CA LEU A 212 7.46 -26.12 -94.80
C LEU A 212 6.98 -25.20 -95.92
N LEU A 213 6.41 -24.03 -95.58
CA LEU A 213 5.98 -23.03 -96.56
C LEU A 213 7.17 -22.46 -97.35
N HIS A 214 8.30 -22.21 -96.68
CA HIS A 214 9.53 -21.75 -97.32
C HIS A 214 10.09 -22.81 -98.29
N ALA A 215 10.07 -24.09 -97.90
CA ALA A 215 10.46 -25.20 -98.77
C ALA A 215 9.54 -25.34 -99.99
N ALA A 216 8.22 -25.21 -99.80
CA ALA A 216 7.25 -25.25 -100.88
C ALA A 216 7.41 -24.09 -101.87
N ASN A 217 7.66 -22.86 -101.38
CA ASN A 217 7.92 -21.69 -102.25
C ASN A 217 9.23 -21.79 -103.01
N LYS A 218 10.27 -22.45 -102.46
CA LYS A 218 11.51 -22.77 -103.21
C LYS A 218 11.31 -23.84 -104.30
N ALA A 219 10.33 -24.73 -104.12
CA ALA A 219 9.99 -25.78 -105.07
C ALA A 219 8.99 -25.33 -106.16
N ALA A 220 8.39 -24.13 -106.02
CA ALA A 220 7.50 -23.58 -107.02
C ALA A 220 8.31 -23.14 -108.27
N PRO A 221 7.93 -23.56 -109.49
CA PRO A 221 8.67 -23.25 -110.70
C PRO A 221 8.59 -21.76 -111.02
N GLN A 222 9.73 -21.15 -111.38
CA GLN A 222 9.74 -19.85 -112.05
C GLN A 222 8.90 -19.96 -113.32
N ARG A 223 7.70 -19.37 -113.31
CA ARG A 223 7.02 -19.03 -114.56
C ARG A 223 7.71 -17.79 -115.12
N GLU A 224 8.80 -17.99 -115.86
CA GLU A 224 9.19 -17.06 -116.92
C GLU A 224 8.41 -17.43 -118.18
N SER A 225 7.43 -16.57 -118.47
CA SER A 225 6.82 -16.41 -119.78
C SER A 225 7.68 -15.48 -120.62
N ALA A 226 8.43 -16.02 -121.56
CA ALA A 226 8.76 -15.49 -122.90
C ALA A 226 9.88 -16.34 -123.52
#